data_AF-A0A8X8W4E9-F1
#
_entry.id   AF-A0A8X8W4E9-F1
#
_cell.length_a   1.000
_cell.length_b   1.000
_cell.length_c   1.000
_cell.angle_alpha   90.00
_cell.angle_beta   90.00
_cell.angle_gamma   90.00
#
_symmetry.space_group_name_H-M   'P 1'
#
loop_
_entity.id
_entity.type
_entity.pdbx_description
1 polymer ?
#
loop_
_entity_poly.entity_id
_entity_poly.type
_entity_poly.pdbx_seq_one_letter_code
_entity_poly.pdbx_strand_id
1 'polypeptide(L)'
;MHSRFEMIELDIKEKKVVCRYVLSGKNMEFGVINQAYAGNKNRYIYAAVIAEMPKAGGVVKIDLWKAGAEGSDCTVAMREFGEGCYGGEAYFVAREGADEEDDGYLVTYVHKEGSEESWFWVMDAKSPTLEIVARVRLPGRVPYGYHGLFVPKKPLKLL
;
A
#
# COMPACT_ATOMS: atom_id res chain seq x y z
N MET A 1 -10.69 16.83 1.13
CA MET A 1 -9.21 16.93 1.27
C MET A 1 -8.61 15.92 0.29
N HIS A 2 -7.62 16.32 -0.49
CA HIS A 2 -6.95 15.44 -1.46
C HIS A 2 -5.46 15.38 -1.12
N SER A 3 -4.99 14.19 -0.72
CA SER A 3 -3.58 13.92 -0.42
C SER A 3 -2.85 13.52 -1.69
N ARG A 4 -1.59 13.97 -1.83
CA ARG A 4 -0.73 13.69 -2.98
C ARG A 4 0.56 13.07 -2.48
N PHE A 5 1.00 11.99 -3.11
CA PHE A 5 2.33 11.44 -2.86
C PHE A 5 3.33 12.10 -3.82
N GLU A 6 4.44 12.56 -3.26
CA GLU A 6 5.51 13.23 -3.99
C GLU A 6 6.85 12.55 -3.71
N MET A 7 7.69 12.38 -4.74
CA MET A 7 9.11 12.09 -4.57
C MET A 7 9.88 13.40 -4.62
N ILE A 8 10.70 13.66 -3.60
CA ILE A 8 11.50 14.87 -3.49
C ILE A 8 12.97 14.46 -3.38
N GLU A 9 13.79 14.96 -4.29
CA GLU A 9 15.24 14.81 -4.23
C GLU A 9 15.87 16.07 -3.64
N LEU A 10 16.75 15.88 -2.65
CA LEU A 10 17.40 16.97 -1.92
C LEU A 10 18.92 16.85 -2.06
N ASP A 11 19.57 17.98 -2.36
CA ASP A 11 21.01 18.12 -2.19
C ASP A 11 21.27 18.78 -0.84
N ILE A 12 21.79 17.98 0.10
CA ILE A 12 22.03 18.42 1.48
C ILE A 12 23.21 19.41 1.55
N LYS A 13 24.21 19.27 0.67
CA LYS A 13 25.39 20.15 0.68
C LYS A 13 25.01 21.54 0.18
N GLU A 14 24.29 21.58 -0.94
CA GLU A 14 23.82 22.82 -1.56
C GLU A 14 22.53 23.36 -0.92
N LYS A 15 21.94 22.62 0.04
CA LYS A 15 20.71 22.97 0.77
C LYS A 15 19.54 23.32 -0.17
N LYS A 16 19.38 22.55 -1.23
CA LYS A 16 18.35 22.80 -2.26
C LYS A 16 17.53 21.56 -2.56
N VAL A 17 16.30 21.80 -3.03
CA VAL A 17 15.49 20.78 -3.69
C VAL A 17 15.98 20.65 -5.12
N VAL A 18 16.43 19.45 -5.50
CA VAL A 18 16.89 19.16 -6.87
C VAL A 18 15.67 18.97 -7.77
N CYS A 19 14.72 18.16 -7.34
CA CYS A 19 13.47 17.93 -8.06
C CYS A 19 12.34 17.51 -7.11
N ARG A 20 11.11 17.66 -7.60
CA ARG A 20 9.87 17.22 -6.93
C ARG A 20 8.94 16.66 -8.00
N TYR A 21 8.50 15.43 -7.82
CA TYR A 21 7.61 14.75 -8.75
C TYR A 21 6.35 14.28 -8.03
N VAL A 22 5.19 14.62 -8.56
CA VAL A 22 3.92 14.01 -8.12
C VAL A 22 3.88 12.59 -8.70
N LEU A 23 3.64 11.59 -7.84
CA LEU A 23 3.71 10.19 -8.24
C LEU A 23 2.44 9.68 -8.91
N SER A 24 1.28 10.18 -8.52
CA SER A 24 -0.01 9.87 -9.14
C SER A 24 -1.02 10.97 -8.86
N GLY A 25 -2.02 11.12 -9.72
CA GLY A 25 -3.16 12.01 -9.51
C GLY A 25 -4.23 11.45 -8.55
N LYS A 26 -4.05 10.23 -8.02
CA LYS A 26 -4.98 9.60 -7.10
C LYS A 26 -4.87 10.20 -5.69
N ASN A 27 -6.00 10.23 -4.98
CA ASN A 27 -6.04 10.59 -3.56
C ASN A 27 -5.50 9.42 -2.73
N MET A 28 -4.26 9.50 -2.27
CA MET A 28 -3.56 8.38 -1.63
C MET A 28 -3.20 8.66 -0.18
N GLU A 29 -3.31 7.65 0.68
CA GLU A 29 -2.79 7.68 2.04
C GLU A 29 -2.26 6.31 2.51
N PHE A 30 -1.77 6.21 3.75
CA PHE A 30 -1.33 4.96 4.37
C PHE A 30 -0.30 4.21 3.50
N GLY A 31 0.74 4.94 3.11
CA GLY A 31 1.82 4.41 2.28
C GLY A 31 2.65 3.37 3.03
N VAL A 32 2.84 2.20 2.42
CA VAL A 32 3.72 1.13 2.90
C VAL A 32 4.74 0.75 1.83
N ILE A 33 5.88 0.24 2.27
CA ILE A 33 6.92 -0.35 1.43
C ILE A 33 7.25 -1.76 1.94
N ASN A 34 8.01 -2.51 1.14
CA ASN A 34 8.71 -3.69 1.68
C ASN A 34 9.69 -3.24 2.77
N GLN A 35 9.45 -3.68 4.00
CA GLN A 35 10.24 -3.25 5.17
C GLN A 35 11.72 -3.65 5.11
N ALA A 36 12.09 -4.63 4.27
CA ALA A 36 13.50 -4.96 4.01
C ALA A 36 14.26 -3.80 3.33
N TYR A 37 13.55 -2.86 2.71
CA TYR A 37 14.11 -1.69 2.01
C TYR A 37 13.92 -0.39 2.80
N ALA A 38 13.45 -0.44 4.05
CA ALA A 38 13.31 0.76 4.87
C ALA A 38 14.67 1.46 5.05
N GLY A 39 14.70 2.77 4.78
CA GLY A 39 15.92 3.59 4.80
C GLY A 39 16.89 3.35 3.63
N ASN A 40 16.54 2.48 2.68
CA ASN A 40 17.34 2.18 1.49
C ASN A 40 16.57 2.58 0.23
N LYS A 41 17.26 2.58 -0.93
CA LYS A 41 16.61 2.84 -2.21
C LYS A 41 15.61 1.72 -2.50
N ASN A 42 14.33 2.06 -2.53
CA ASN A 42 13.23 1.18 -2.91
C ASN A 42 12.62 1.64 -4.24
N ARG A 43 12.00 0.72 -4.98
CA ARG A 43 11.29 0.98 -6.23
C ARG A 43 9.79 1.11 -6.02
N TYR A 44 9.20 0.34 -5.12
CA TYR A 44 7.75 0.23 -4.99
C TYR A 44 7.21 0.85 -3.71
N ILE A 45 6.07 1.54 -3.85
CA ILE A 45 5.22 1.99 -2.74
C ILE A 45 3.83 1.41 -2.97
N TYR A 46 3.17 0.97 -1.90
CA TYR A 46 1.77 0.59 -1.91
C TYR A 46 0.99 1.58 -1.05
N ALA A 47 -0.18 2.00 -1.48
CA ALA A 47 -0.97 2.99 -0.74
C ALA A 47 -2.46 2.72 -0.86
N ALA A 48 -3.22 3.18 0.13
CA ALA A 48 -4.67 3.19 0.09
C ALA A 48 -5.16 4.29 -0.85
N VAL A 49 -6.16 3.98 -1.69
CA VAL A 49 -6.87 4.99 -2.50
C VAL A 49 -8.08 5.47 -1.71
N ILE A 50 -8.06 6.74 -1.30
CA ILE A 50 -9.06 7.34 -0.43
C ILE A 50 -10.25 7.85 -1.24
N ALA A 51 -11.41 7.22 -1.06
CA ALA A 51 -12.67 7.69 -1.61
C ALA A 51 -13.19 8.90 -0.83
N GLU A 52 -13.26 8.77 0.49
CA GLU A 52 -13.65 9.81 1.45
C GLU A 52 -13.01 9.45 2.78
N MET A 53 -12.19 10.30 3.41
CA MET A 53 -11.58 9.92 4.70
C MET A 53 -12.65 9.58 5.76
N PRO A 54 -12.55 8.44 6.49
CA PRO A 54 -11.44 7.48 6.54
C PRO A 54 -11.57 6.26 5.59
N LYS A 55 -12.52 6.27 4.65
CA LYS A 55 -12.85 5.20 3.71
C LYS A 55 -11.82 5.07 2.57
N ALA A 56 -10.98 4.04 2.64
CA ALA A 56 -10.17 3.60 1.51
C ALA A 56 -11.01 2.68 0.61
N GLY A 57 -11.15 3.02 -0.67
CA GLY A 57 -11.90 2.24 -1.67
C GLY A 57 -11.05 1.22 -2.43
N GLY A 58 -9.74 1.20 -2.20
CA GLY A 58 -8.83 0.29 -2.87
C GLY A 58 -7.37 0.48 -2.49
N VAL A 59 -6.49 -0.26 -3.18
CA VAL A 59 -5.04 -0.23 -3.00
C VAL A 59 -4.38 0.01 -4.36
N VAL A 60 -3.31 0.80 -4.37
CA VAL A 60 -2.50 1.09 -5.55
C VAL A 60 -1.04 0.72 -5.31
N LYS A 61 -0.35 0.27 -6.37
CA LYS A 61 1.10 0.07 -6.42
C LYS A 61 1.72 1.14 -7.31
N ILE A 62 2.74 1.80 -6.78
CA ILE A 62 3.49 2.88 -7.42
C ILE A 62 4.90 2.38 -7.73
N ASP A 63 5.40 2.65 -8.94
CA ASP A 63 6.78 2.38 -9.36
C ASP A 63 7.56 3.70 -9.45
N LEU A 64 8.43 3.93 -8.46
CA LEU A 64 9.23 5.15 -8.32
C LEU A 64 10.23 5.36 -9.47
N TRP A 65 10.62 4.32 -10.20
CA TRP A 65 11.52 4.48 -11.35
C TRP A 65 10.85 5.15 -12.55
N LYS A 66 9.51 5.32 -12.52
CA LYS A 66 8.77 6.08 -13.52
C LYS A 66 8.69 7.58 -13.18
N ALA A 67 9.10 7.98 -11.98
CA ALA A 67 9.00 9.37 -11.55
C ALA A 67 9.88 10.29 -12.40
N GLY A 68 9.33 11.44 -12.79
CA GLY A 68 10.04 12.43 -13.60
C GLY A 68 10.00 12.20 -15.10
N ALA A 69 9.39 11.10 -15.58
CA ALA A 69 9.02 10.98 -16.98
C ALA A 69 7.86 11.94 -17.34
N GLU A 70 7.80 12.41 -18.58
CA GLU A 70 6.77 13.35 -19.05
C GLU A 70 5.37 12.74 -18.90
N GLY A 71 4.47 13.45 -18.20
CA GLY A 71 3.11 12.96 -17.92
C GLY A 71 3.03 11.75 -16.98
N SER A 72 4.06 11.47 -16.18
CA SER A 72 4.17 10.23 -15.39
C SER A 72 3.08 10.06 -14.33
N ASP A 73 2.13 9.16 -14.62
CA ASP A 73 1.45 8.38 -13.58
C ASP A 73 2.33 7.17 -13.25
N CYS A 74 2.86 7.15 -12.03
CA CYS A 74 3.70 6.06 -11.55
C CYS A 74 2.88 4.84 -11.10
N THR A 75 1.55 4.88 -11.22
CA THR A 75 0.68 3.73 -10.96
C THR A 75 0.99 2.57 -11.90
N VAL A 76 1.26 1.40 -11.34
CA VAL A 76 1.53 0.17 -12.11
C VAL A 76 0.57 -0.99 -11.82
N ALA A 77 -0.14 -0.94 -10.70
CA ALA A 77 -1.22 -1.87 -10.39
C ALA A 77 -2.23 -1.21 -9.45
N MET A 78 -3.49 -1.67 -9.48
CA MET A 78 -4.54 -1.17 -8.60
C MET A 78 -5.62 -2.22 -8.40
N ARG A 79 -6.20 -2.26 -7.19
CA ARG A 79 -7.38 -3.04 -6.85
C ARG A 79 -8.40 -2.17 -6.13
N GLU A 80 -9.58 -2.07 -6.71
CA GLU A 80 -10.75 -1.54 -6.01
C GLU A 80 -11.40 -2.64 -5.16
N PHE A 81 -11.92 -2.28 -4.00
CA PHE A 81 -12.61 -3.20 -3.10
C PHE A 81 -14.05 -3.51 -3.53
N GLY A 82 -14.61 -2.70 -4.44
CA GLY A 82 -15.98 -2.78 -4.91
C GLY A 82 -16.91 -1.80 -4.19
N GLU A 83 -18.10 -1.60 -4.76
CA GLU A 83 -19.08 -0.65 -4.26
C GLU A 83 -19.50 -0.95 -2.82
N GLY A 84 -19.51 0.09 -1.96
CA GLY A 84 -19.83 -0.02 -0.54
C GLY A 84 -18.83 -0.82 0.30
N CYS A 85 -17.72 -1.28 -0.30
CA CYS A 85 -16.66 -2.00 0.39
C CYS A 85 -15.46 -1.06 0.62
N TYR A 86 -15.00 -1.01 1.86
CA TYR A 86 -13.92 -0.12 2.25
C TYR A 86 -12.94 -0.83 3.17
N GLY A 87 -11.70 -0.37 3.13
CA GLY A 87 -10.63 -0.83 4.01
C GLY A 87 -9.89 0.34 4.65
N GLY A 88 -8.60 0.12 4.90
CA GLY A 88 -7.66 1.12 5.41
C GLY A 88 -6.28 0.88 4.84
N GLU A 89 -5.26 0.83 5.70
CA GLU A 89 -3.89 0.50 5.32
C GLU A 89 -3.81 -0.93 4.75
N ALA A 90 -3.06 -1.08 3.65
CA ALA A 90 -2.56 -2.38 3.20
C ALA A 90 -1.12 -2.54 3.71
N TYR A 91 -0.75 -3.76 4.09
CA TYR A 91 0.60 -4.08 4.57
C TYR A 91 1.30 -5.04 3.61
N PHE A 92 2.57 -4.79 3.30
CA PHE A 92 3.37 -5.69 2.46
C PHE A 92 4.01 -6.81 3.30
N VAL A 93 3.84 -8.05 2.86
CA VAL A 93 4.43 -9.24 3.47
C VAL A 93 5.25 -9.96 2.41
N ALA A 94 6.58 -9.98 2.57
CA ALA A 94 7.47 -10.68 1.66
C ALA A 94 7.18 -12.19 1.63
N ARG A 95 7.30 -12.81 0.45
CA ARG A 95 7.35 -14.27 0.32
C ARG A 95 8.62 -14.79 0.98
N GLU A 96 8.55 -15.98 1.58
CA GLU A 96 9.75 -16.64 2.09
C GLU A 96 10.71 -16.95 0.93
N GLY A 97 11.96 -16.49 1.05
CA GLY A 97 12.95 -16.63 -0.03
C GLY A 97 12.77 -15.66 -1.21
N ALA A 98 12.01 -14.58 -1.05
CA ALA A 98 11.86 -13.55 -2.07
C ALA A 98 13.20 -12.88 -2.44
N ASP A 99 13.51 -12.83 -3.73
CA ASP A 99 14.69 -12.14 -4.28
C ASP A 99 14.35 -10.79 -4.93
N GLU A 100 13.07 -10.57 -5.26
CA GLU A 100 12.58 -9.31 -5.84
C GLU A 100 11.82 -8.47 -4.80
N GLU A 101 11.92 -7.14 -4.91
CA GLU A 101 11.36 -6.21 -3.93
C GLU A 101 9.84 -6.38 -3.72
N ASP A 102 9.10 -6.70 -4.78
CA ASP A 102 7.65 -6.88 -4.78
C ASP A 102 7.20 -8.35 -4.76
N ASP A 103 8.12 -9.32 -4.60
CA ASP A 103 7.74 -10.72 -4.47
C ASP A 103 7.18 -11.00 -3.07
N GLY A 104 5.85 -10.93 -2.99
CA GLY A 104 5.13 -11.09 -1.76
C GLY A 104 3.66 -10.77 -1.94
N TYR A 105 3.06 -10.34 -0.84
CA TYR A 105 1.63 -10.17 -0.72
C TYR A 105 1.30 -8.81 -0.12
N LEU A 106 0.19 -8.23 -0.56
CA LEU A 106 -0.47 -7.17 0.17
C LEU A 106 -1.60 -7.76 0.98
N VAL A 107 -1.64 -7.43 2.27
CA VAL A 107 -2.70 -7.87 3.16
C VAL A 107 -3.46 -6.67 3.72
N THR A 108 -4.78 -6.77 3.81
CA THR A 108 -5.61 -5.68 4.33
C THR A 108 -6.96 -6.19 4.84
N TYR A 109 -7.59 -5.43 5.72
CA TYR A 109 -8.98 -5.64 6.11
C TYR A 109 -9.91 -4.87 5.18
N VAL A 110 -10.98 -5.53 4.74
CA VAL A 110 -12.05 -4.93 3.94
C VAL A 110 -13.38 -5.26 4.60
N HIS A 111 -14.24 -4.27 4.79
CA HIS A 111 -15.61 -4.45 5.27
C HIS A 111 -16.62 -3.87 4.31
N LYS A 112 -17.84 -4.40 4.35
CA LYS A 112 -18.98 -3.85 3.62
C LYS A 112 -19.78 -2.93 4.53
N GLU A 113 -19.87 -1.65 4.19
CA GLU A 113 -20.68 -0.69 4.95
C GLU A 113 -22.16 -1.09 4.99
N GLY A 114 -22.82 -0.78 6.11
CA GLY A 114 -24.21 -1.20 6.35
C GLY A 114 -24.38 -2.69 6.69
N SER A 115 -23.29 -3.43 6.87
CA SER A 115 -23.30 -4.84 7.29
C SER A 115 -22.25 -5.13 8.36
N GLU A 116 -22.35 -6.30 8.99
CA GLU A 116 -21.34 -6.84 9.91
C GLU A 116 -20.23 -7.63 9.17
N GLU A 117 -20.21 -7.59 7.83
CA GLU A 117 -19.29 -8.40 7.03
C GLU A 117 -17.91 -7.74 6.94
N SER A 118 -16.88 -8.50 7.31
CA SER A 118 -15.48 -8.13 7.14
C SER A 118 -14.67 -9.31 6.64
N TRP A 119 -13.62 -9.00 5.91
CA TRP A 119 -12.69 -9.97 5.36
C TRP A 119 -11.26 -9.50 5.53
N PHE A 120 -10.36 -10.47 5.70
CA PHE A 120 -8.94 -10.28 5.50
C PHE A 120 -8.57 -10.72 4.09
N TRP A 121 -8.08 -9.79 3.27
CA TRP A 121 -7.69 -10.03 1.88
C TRP A 121 -6.19 -10.24 1.80
N VAL A 122 -5.78 -11.16 0.95
CA VAL A 122 -4.39 -11.40 0.56
C VAL A 122 -4.30 -11.26 -0.95
N MET A 123 -3.50 -10.31 -1.41
CA MET A 123 -3.33 -9.99 -2.83
C MET A 123 -1.90 -10.26 -3.27
N ASP A 124 -1.70 -10.80 -4.46
CA ASP A 124 -0.37 -10.93 -5.06
C ASP A 124 0.17 -9.54 -5.43
N ALA A 125 1.29 -9.15 -4.84
CA ALA A 125 1.89 -7.83 -5.03
C ALA A 125 2.58 -7.67 -6.40
N LYS A 126 2.93 -8.76 -7.09
CA LYS A 126 3.49 -8.72 -8.45
C LYS A 126 2.42 -8.63 -9.53
N SER A 127 1.18 -9.00 -9.21
CA SER A 127 0.08 -8.97 -10.17
C SER A 127 -0.18 -7.54 -10.67
N PRO A 128 -0.35 -7.32 -11.99
CA PRO A 128 -0.65 -6.00 -12.56
C PRO A 128 -2.01 -5.46 -12.14
N THR A 129 -2.86 -6.30 -11.52
CA THR A 129 -4.14 -5.88 -10.96
C THR A 129 -4.24 -6.09 -9.46
N LEU A 130 -3.18 -6.54 -8.77
CA LEU A 130 -3.23 -6.98 -7.37
C LEU A 130 -4.34 -8.04 -7.16
N GLU A 131 -4.21 -9.17 -7.86
CA GLU A 131 -5.15 -10.29 -7.77
C GLU A 131 -5.29 -10.82 -6.34
N ILE A 132 -6.54 -11.07 -5.93
CA ILE A 132 -6.86 -11.65 -4.62
C ILE A 132 -6.59 -13.14 -4.68
N VAL A 133 -5.55 -13.59 -3.99
CA VAL A 133 -5.17 -15.02 -3.91
C VAL A 133 -5.82 -15.73 -2.72
N ALA A 134 -6.25 -14.98 -1.70
CA ALA A 134 -7.07 -15.49 -0.62
C ALA A 134 -7.96 -14.40 0.00
N ARG A 135 -9.14 -14.82 0.48
CA ARG A 135 -10.09 -13.97 1.22
C ARG A 135 -10.64 -14.75 2.40
N VAL A 136 -10.33 -14.31 3.62
CA VAL A 136 -10.79 -14.94 4.86
C VAL A 136 -11.94 -14.12 5.43
N ARG A 137 -13.13 -14.72 5.57
CA ARG A 137 -14.27 -14.08 6.24
C ARG A 137 -14.01 -14.04 7.75
N LEU A 138 -14.22 -12.88 8.35
CA LEU A 138 -14.05 -12.68 9.79
C LEU A 138 -15.38 -12.89 10.53
N PRO A 139 -15.35 -13.31 11.81
CA PRO A 139 -16.57 -13.60 12.57
C PRO A 139 -17.38 -12.35 12.95
N GLY A 140 -16.82 -11.15 12.78
CA GLY A 140 -17.50 -9.89 13.04
C GLY A 140 -16.81 -8.73 12.34
N ARG A 141 -17.41 -7.55 12.48
CA ARG A 141 -16.93 -6.33 11.83
C ARG A 141 -15.57 -5.88 12.38
N VAL A 142 -14.62 -5.64 11.48
CA VAL A 142 -13.39 -4.89 11.82
C VAL A 142 -13.67 -3.41 11.59
N PRO A 143 -13.56 -2.55 12.61
CA PRO A 143 -13.78 -1.11 12.46
C PRO A 143 -12.64 -0.45 11.68
N TYR A 144 -12.87 0.80 11.23
CA TYR A 144 -11.80 1.62 10.68
C TYR A 144 -10.66 1.75 11.70
N GLY A 145 -9.45 1.51 11.23
CA GLY A 145 -8.22 1.63 12.01
C GLY A 145 -7.23 2.57 11.35
N TYR A 146 -6.00 2.54 11.88
CA TYR A 146 -4.86 3.27 11.33
C TYR A 146 -3.81 2.25 10.88
N HIS A 147 -2.65 2.25 11.53
CA HIS A 147 -1.52 1.43 11.14
C HIS A 147 -1.57 0.01 11.72
N GLY A 148 -1.12 -0.95 10.92
CA GLY A 148 -0.92 -2.33 11.30
C GLY A 148 0.55 -2.74 11.25
N LEU A 149 0.82 -3.96 11.72
CA LEU A 149 2.13 -4.59 11.65
C LEU A 149 1.95 -6.08 11.38
N PHE A 150 2.81 -6.64 10.54
CA PHE A 150 2.93 -8.08 10.36
C PHE A 150 4.17 -8.60 11.10
N VAL A 151 3.99 -9.53 12.03
CA VAL A 151 5.09 -10.13 12.78
C VAL A 151 5.28 -11.58 12.32
N PRO A 152 6.40 -11.91 11.66
CA PRO A 152 6.67 -13.29 11.23
C PRO A 152 6.91 -14.21 12.44
N LYS A 153 6.63 -15.50 12.29
CA LYS A 153 6.69 -16.54 13.34
C LYS A 153 8.10 -16.83 13.91
N LYS A 154 9.13 -16.00 13.67
CA LYS A 154 10.39 -16.15 14.43
C LYS A 154 10.04 -16.12 15.91
N PRO A 155 10.70 -16.94 16.78
CA PRO A 155 10.29 -17.03 18.17
C PRO A 155 10.27 -15.61 18.75
N LEU A 156 9.06 -15.15 19.08
CA LEU A 156 8.86 -13.96 19.89
C LEU A 156 9.62 -14.25 21.18
N LYS A 157 10.84 -13.71 21.29
CA LYS A 157 11.51 -13.63 22.58
C LYS A 157 10.67 -12.66 23.38
N LEU A 158 9.75 -13.21 24.17
CA LEU A 158 9.14 -12.46 25.27
C LEU A 158 10.32 -11.93 26.08
N LEU A 159 10.46 -10.60 26.10
CA LEU A 159 11.41 -9.90 26.96
C LEU A 159 11.05 -10.13 28.42
#